data_AF-I2NBF7-F1
#
_entry.id   AF-I2NBF7-F1
#
_cell.length_a   1.000
_cell.length_b   1.000
_cell.length_c   1.000
_cell.angle_alpha   90.00
_cell.angle_beta   90.00
_cell.angle_gamma   90.00
#
_symmetry.space_group_name_H-M   'P 1'
#
loop_
_entity.id
_entity.type
_entity.pdbx_description
1 polymer ?
#
loop_
_entity_poly.entity_id
_entity_poly.type
_entity_poly.pdbx_seq_one_letter_code
_entity_poly.pdbx_strand_id
1 'polypeptide(L)'
;MPATTVDCDAVFFDLRDTLGDVDRPGHLALYRPSTEKLLDAMRELVGLRVGVITNLPADVSSEQGHRMIAEAVVSESNGSTVHLADILDPQGIVINHEARLDKPDPAIYHYAADQMHVPIERCLFVGENLIEVLAAQAAGMHGLLKPSPPGKEFQPAVITRQGESVEDSGRAFEEALEQEHLLGERIFGCGSRIVRGLEAVERAEDIPPGVYTAMGMFVYVLTNFADQAHLQAEEAIVPLAVARGMPPDAARWMFDQHDQARAYWEAIRVAWRRIQNGDPRDVAFAISDFRRCTESFVRLFRAHAVRENDELYPELGRRLTDADDATVLSIVHHTGPPDIGPYAAIVGAMEEALDTAGIEDAAAGGKA
;
A
#
# COMPACT_ATOMS: atom_id res chain seq x y z
N MET A 1 -11.63 -11.78 -28.31
CA MET A 1 -10.81 -11.39 -29.47
C MET A 1 -9.92 -12.56 -29.82
N PRO A 2 -9.77 -12.95 -31.10
CA PRO A 2 -8.81 -13.98 -31.46
C PRO A 2 -7.40 -13.53 -31.03
N ALA A 3 -6.64 -14.41 -30.40
CA ALA A 3 -5.27 -14.12 -30.00
C ALA A 3 -4.45 -13.82 -31.27
N THR A 4 -4.11 -12.55 -31.49
CA THR A 4 -3.14 -12.15 -32.51
C THR A 4 -1.79 -12.71 -32.10
N THR A 5 -1.30 -13.69 -32.84
CA THR A 5 0.09 -14.16 -32.74
C THR A 5 0.99 -13.01 -33.16
N VAL A 6 1.79 -12.51 -32.23
CA VAL A 6 2.81 -11.50 -32.50
C VAL A 6 4.08 -12.22 -32.95
N ASP A 7 4.59 -11.91 -34.15
CA ASP A 7 5.82 -12.48 -34.71
C ASP A 7 7.02 -11.63 -34.26
N CYS A 8 7.73 -12.08 -33.22
CA CYS A 8 8.88 -11.38 -32.64
C CYS A 8 10.15 -12.24 -32.72
N ASP A 9 11.30 -11.58 -32.79
CA ASP A 9 12.63 -12.20 -32.64
C ASP A 9 13.31 -11.86 -31.31
N ALA A 10 12.93 -10.72 -30.72
CA ALA A 10 13.49 -10.25 -29.46
C ALA A 10 12.42 -9.75 -28.50
N VAL A 11 12.66 -9.94 -27.21
CA VAL A 11 11.87 -9.37 -26.12
C VAL A 11 12.76 -8.57 -25.20
N PHE A 12 12.35 -7.35 -24.90
CA PHE A 12 12.96 -6.48 -23.91
C PHE A 12 12.04 -6.37 -22.70
N PHE A 13 12.56 -6.65 -21.53
CA PHE A 13 11.84 -6.43 -20.28
C PHE A 13 12.26 -5.09 -19.65
N ASP A 14 11.33 -4.43 -18.97
CA ASP A 14 11.78 -3.56 -17.88
C ASP A 14 12.45 -4.41 -16.80
N LEU A 15 13.42 -3.82 -16.09
CA LEU A 15 14.18 -4.53 -15.07
C LEU A 15 13.46 -4.47 -13.73
N ARG A 16 13.34 -3.25 -13.18
CA ARG A 16 12.71 -2.98 -11.88
C ARG A 16 11.20 -3.08 -12.04
N ASP A 17 10.53 -3.61 -11.02
CA ASP A 17 9.07 -3.74 -10.98
C ASP A 17 8.52 -4.57 -12.17
N THR A 18 9.36 -5.26 -12.96
CA THR A 18 8.93 -6.20 -14.00
C THR A 18 9.58 -7.56 -13.82
N LEU A 19 10.91 -7.63 -13.72
CA LEU A 19 11.63 -8.88 -13.44
C LEU A 19 11.96 -9.07 -11.95
N GLY A 20 12.03 -7.99 -11.19
CA GLY A 20 12.32 -8.00 -9.76
C GLY A 20 12.31 -6.62 -9.13
N ASP A 21 12.64 -6.55 -7.84
CA ASP A 21 12.73 -5.32 -7.07
C ASP A 21 14.17 -4.97 -6.72
N VAL A 22 14.45 -3.67 -6.61
CA VAL A 22 15.70 -3.17 -6.04
C VAL A 22 15.50 -3.04 -4.53
N ASP A 23 15.87 -4.09 -3.80
CA ASP A 23 15.68 -4.19 -2.34
C ASP A 23 16.71 -3.37 -1.53
N ARG A 24 17.88 -3.09 -2.12
CA ARG A 24 18.93 -2.20 -1.57
C ARG A 24 19.76 -1.60 -2.70
N PRO A 25 20.47 -0.48 -2.47
CA PRO A 25 21.24 0.19 -3.51
C PRO A 25 22.21 -0.74 -4.23
N GLY A 26 22.02 -0.92 -5.54
CA GLY A 26 22.89 -1.75 -6.37
C GLY A 26 22.64 -3.26 -6.27
N HIS A 27 21.51 -3.71 -5.73
CA HIS A 27 21.11 -5.12 -5.71
C HIS A 27 19.70 -5.30 -6.30
N LEU A 28 19.53 -6.32 -7.14
CA LEU A 28 18.25 -6.66 -7.78
C LEU A 28 17.80 -8.05 -7.31
N ALA A 29 16.68 -8.09 -6.59
CA ALA A 29 16.03 -9.31 -6.17
C ALA A 29 14.95 -9.71 -7.18
N LEU A 30 15.20 -10.76 -7.98
CA LEU A 30 14.24 -11.25 -8.97
C LEU A 30 13.04 -11.92 -8.30
N TYR A 31 11.86 -11.79 -8.94
CA TYR A 31 10.66 -12.51 -8.53
C TYR A 31 10.80 -14.02 -8.82
N ARG A 32 11.43 -14.77 -7.92
CA ARG A 32 11.60 -16.22 -8.07
C ARG A 32 10.38 -16.98 -7.51
N PRO A 33 9.91 -18.06 -8.17
CA PRO A 33 10.44 -18.68 -9.39
C PRO A 33 9.76 -18.17 -10.68
N SER A 34 8.93 -17.13 -10.63
CA SER A 34 8.13 -16.69 -11.79
C SER A 34 9.00 -16.06 -12.88
N THR A 35 10.00 -15.25 -12.52
CA THR A 35 10.97 -14.67 -13.45
C THR A 35 11.81 -15.76 -14.13
N GLU A 36 12.29 -16.76 -13.40
CA GLU A 36 12.99 -17.92 -13.96
C GLU A 36 12.14 -18.60 -15.06
N LYS A 37 10.91 -18.99 -14.71
CA LYS A 37 10.00 -19.66 -15.66
C LYS A 37 9.64 -18.80 -16.86
N LEU A 38 9.48 -17.48 -16.66
CA LEU A 38 9.19 -16.54 -17.74
C LEU A 38 10.36 -16.46 -18.72
N LEU A 39 11.57 -16.24 -18.20
CA LEU A 39 12.77 -16.12 -19.02
C LEU A 39 13.09 -17.44 -19.76
N ASP A 40 12.96 -18.58 -19.09
CA ASP A 40 13.11 -19.90 -19.73
C ASP A 40 12.06 -20.13 -20.81
N ALA A 41 10.79 -19.76 -20.57
CA ALA A 41 9.74 -19.89 -21.59
C ALA A 41 10.05 -19.02 -22.82
N MET A 42 10.48 -17.77 -22.63
CA MET A 42 10.81 -16.88 -23.74
C MET A 42 12.00 -17.41 -24.57
N ARG A 43 13.05 -17.90 -23.90
CA ARG A 43 14.25 -18.39 -24.57
C ARG A 43 14.06 -19.77 -25.20
N GLU A 44 13.51 -20.73 -24.46
CA GLU A 44 13.53 -22.14 -24.84
C GLU A 44 12.26 -22.60 -25.56
N LEU A 45 11.10 -22.07 -25.18
CA LEU A 45 9.83 -22.46 -25.79
C LEU A 45 9.48 -21.56 -26.99
N VAL A 46 9.69 -20.25 -26.86
CA VAL A 46 9.39 -19.28 -27.93
C VAL A 46 10.58 -19.07 -28.85
N GLY A 47 11.82 -19.13 -28.33
CA GLY A 47 13.03 -18.94 -29.12
C GLY A 47 13.45 -17.47 -29.30
N LEU A 48 13.01 -16.58 -28.40
CA LEU A 48 13.34 -15.15 -28.46
C LEU A 48 14.71 -14.86 -27.87
N ARG A 49 15.40 -13.87 -28.42
CA ARG A 49 16.52 -13.22 -27.75
C ARG A 49 15.98 -12.31 -26.65
N VAL A 50 16.58 -12.36 -25.46
CA VAL A 50 16.06 -11.65 -24.29
C VAL A 50 16.96 -10.48 -23.95
N GLY A 51 16.40 -9.29 -23.82
CA GLY A 51 17.09 -8.06 -23.39
C GLY A 51 16.34 -7.35 -22.26
N VAL A 52 16.92 -6.26 -21.79
CA VAL A 52 16.31 -5.35 -20.82
C VAL A 52 16.49 -3.89 -21.25
N ILE A 53 15.48 -3.06 -21.01
CA ILE A 53 15.56 -1.61 -21.16
C ILE A 53 15.18 -0.98 -19.81
N THR A 54 16.13 -0.36 -19.14
CA THR A 54 15.96 0.15 -17.77
C THR A 54 16.37 1.61 -17.63
N ASN A 55 15.59 2.36 -16.86
CA ASN A 55 15.96 3.69 -16.39
C ASN A 55 16.59 3.58 -15.01
N LEU A 56 17.83 4.02 -14.87
CA LEU A 56 18.47 4.24 -13.59
C LEU A 56 18.20 5.68 -13.12
N PRO A 57 17.98 5.91 -11.82
CA PRO A 57 17.91 7.25 -11.27
C PRO A 57 19.30 7.91 -11.30
N ALA A 58 19.33 9.25 -11.29
CA ALA A 58 20.54 10.05 -11.52
C ALA A 58 21.70 9.78 -10.53
N ASP A 59 21.39 9.22 -9.36
CA ASP A 59 22.33 8.84 -8.31
C ASP A 59 22.90 7.42 -8.46
N VAL A 60 22.44 6.65 -9.45
CA VAL A 60 22.92 5.31 -9.77
C VAL A 60 23.69 5.30 -11.09
N SER A 61 24.95 4.89 -11.05
CA SER A 61 25.80 4.82 -12.24
C SER A 61 25.46 3.63 -13.13
N SER A 62 25.81 3.70 -14.42
CA SER A 62 25.64 2.57 -15.34
C SER A 62 26.42 1.34 -14.89
N GLU A 63 27.62 1.53 -14.30
CA GLU A 63 28.41 0.43 -13.72
C GLU A 63 27.66 -0.29 -12.58
N GLN A 64 26.95 0.47 -11.73
CA GLN A 64 26.10 -0.12 -10.70
C GLN A 64 24.93 -0.90 -11.32
N GLY A 65 24.31 -0.37 -12.38
CA GLY A 65 23.24 -1.08 -13.10
C GLY A 65 23.71 -2.39 -13.75
N HIS A 66 24.88 -2.38 -14.40
CA HIS A 66 25.48 -3.60 -14.96
C HIS A 66 25.79 -4.63 -13.87
N ARG A 67 26.32 -4.18 -12.73
CA ARG A 67 26.58 -5.07 -11.59
C ARG A 67 25.28 -5.68 -11.04
N MET A 68 24.19 -4.90 -10.94
CA MET A 68 22.89 -5.43 -10.53
C MET A 68 22.43 -6.57 -11.43
N ILE A 69 22.56 -6.43 -12.74
CA ILE A 69 22.20 -7.47 -13.72
C ILE A 69 23.14 -8.68 -13.61
N ALA A 70 24.44 -8.45 -13.43
CA ALA A 70 25.44 -9.50 -13.32
C ALA A 70 25.29 -10.33 -12.04
N GLU A 71 24.88 -9.72 -10.94
CA GLU A 71 24.77 -10.38 -9.63
C GLU A 71 23.38 -10.97 -9.39
N ALA A 72 22.33 -10.50 -10.07
CA ALA A 72 20.95 -10.97 -9.91
C ALA A 72 20.82 -12.48 -10.20
N VAL A 73 20.54 -13.25 -9.15
CA VAL A 73 20.41 -14.72 -9.23
C VAL A 73 19.03 -15.10 -9.76
N VAL A 74 18.99 -15.82 -10.89
CA VAL A 74 17.75 -16.34 -11.50
C VAL A 74 17.39 -17.69 -10.90
N SER A 75 18.35 -18.61 -10.83
CA SER A 75 18.14 -19.95 -10.28
C SER A 75 19.40 -20.51 -9.61
N GLU A 76 19.20 -21.40 -8.63
CA GLU A 76 20.27 -22.10 -7.92
C GLU A 76 19.87 -23.58 -7.78
N SER A 77 20.66 -24.46 -8.39
CA SER A 77 20.43 -25.90 -8.29
C SER A 77 21.74 -26.68 -8.28
N ASN A 78 21.86 -27.64 -7.36
CA ASN A 78 22.99 -28.58 -7.28
C ASN A 78 24.39 -27.91 -7.30
N GLY A 79 24.53 -26.73 -6.69
CA GLY A 79 25.79 -25.99 -6.63
C GLY A 79 26.11 -25.17 -7.89
N SER A 80 25.20 -25.09 -8.86
CA SER A 80 25.27 -24.15 -9.98
C SER A 80 24.30 -22.99 -9.76
N THR A 81 24.80 -21.77 -9.95
CA THR A 81 24.03 -20.52 -9.91
C THR A 81 23.96 -19.96 -11.32
N VAL A 82 22.76 -19.58 -11.76
CA VAL A 82 22.53 -18.88 -13.03
C VAL A 82 22.15 -17.44 -12.71
N HIS A 83 22.90 -16.49 -13.25
CA HIS A 83 22.62 -15.06 -13.09
C HIS A 83 21.82 -14.52 -14.27
N LEU A 84 21.18 -13.36 -14.09
CA LEU A 84 20.38 -12.73 -15.14
C LEU A 84 21.25 -12.43 -16.37
N ALA A 85 22.48 -11.94 -16.16
CA ALA A 85 23.44 -11.71 -17.24
C ALA A 85 23.76 -12.96 -18.09
N ASP A 86 23.64 -14.17 -17.53
CA ASP A 86 23.87 -15.42 -18.28
C ASP A 86 22.71 -15.74 -19.25
N ILE A 87 21.55 -15.13 -19.04
CA ILE A 87 20.33 -15.35 -19.82
C ILE A 87 20.15 -14.25 -20.88
N LEU A 88 20.51 -13.01 -20.54
CA LEU A 88 20.33 -11.88 -21.43
C LEU A 88 21.30 -11.93 -22.61
N ASP A 89 20.82 -11.45 -23.75
CA ASP A 89 21.68 -11.11 -24.87
C ASP A 89 22.60 -9.95 -24.45
N PRO A 90 23.93 -10.04 -24.62
CA PRO A 90 24.84 -8.97 -24.23
C PRO A 90 24.56 -7.64 -24.96
N GLN A 91 24.03 -7.68 -26.18
CA GLN A 91 23.61 -6.48 -26.92
C GLN A 91 22.20 -6.00 -26.52
N GLY A 92 21.46 -6.80 -25.76
CA GLY A 92 20.13 -6.52 -25.27
C GLY A 92 20.07 -5.76 -23.96
N ILE A 93 21.21 -5.41 -23.35
CA ILE A 93 21.25 -4.64 -22.09
C ILE A 93 21.30 -3.14 -22.41
N VAL A 94 20.18 -2.45 -22.23
CA VAL A 94 20.07 -1.01 -22.48
C VAL A 94 19.81 -0.27 -21.17
N ILE A 95 20.77 0.56 -20.78
CA ILE A 95 20.70 1.44 -19.61
C ILE A 95 20.60 2.89 -20.09
N ASN A 96 19.59 3.62 -19.63
CA ASN A 96 19.29 5.00 -20.04
C ASN A 96 20.50 5.95 -19.99
N HIS A 97 21.33 5.86 -18.95
CA HIS A 97 22.52 6.71 -18.79
C HIS A 97 23.58 6.47 -19.89
N GLU A 98 23.71 5.24 -20.38
CA GLU A 98 24.63 4.89 -21.47
C GLU A 98 24.04 5.28 -22.83
N ALA A 99 22.74 5.04 -23.01
CA ALA A 99 22.01 5.42 -24.21
C ALA A 99 21.82 6.95 -24.33
N ARG A 100 21.91 7.68 -23.20
CA ARG A 100 21.54 9.09 -23.04
C ARG A 100 20.10 9.38 -23.48
N LEU A 101 19.23 8.41 -23.25
CA LEU A 101 17.82 8.40 -23.60
C LEU A 101 17.08 7.72 -22.47
N ASP A 102 15.99 8.30 -22.00
CA ASP A 102 15.16 7.74 -20.93
C ASP A 102 13.88 7.16 -21.53
N LYS A 103 13.38 6.05 -21.00
CA LYS A 103 11.96 5.71 -21.17
C LYS A 103 11.13 6.84 -20.53
N PRO A 104 10.02 7.31 -21.14
CA PRO A 104 9.33 6.76 -22.29
C PRO A 104 9.67 7.43 -23.65
N ASP A 105 10.86 8.01 -23.84
CA ASP A 105 11.25 8.58 -25.14
C ASP A 105 11.30 7.50 -26.22
N PRO A 106 10.55 7.61 -27.35
CA PRO A 106 10.57 6.64 -28.45
C PRO A 106 11.98 6.25 -28.93
N ALA A 107 12.94 7.17 -28.85
CA ALA A 107 14.30 6.94 -29.31
C ALA A 107 15.02 5.81 -28.53
N ILE A 108 14.68 5.56 -27.26
CA ILE A 108 15.33 4.49 -26.49
C ILE A 108 14.95 3.10 -27.02
N TYR A 109 13.73 2.94 -27.52
CA TYR A 109 13.24 1.67 -28.09
C TYR A 109 13.87 1.40 -29.46
N HIS A 110 14.04 2.43 -30.28
CA HIS A 110 14.83 2.34 -31.51
C HIS A 110 16.29 1.98 -31.23
N TYR A 111 16.90 2.66 -30.25
CA TYR A 111 18.26 2.36 -29.82
C TYR A 111 18.41 0.89 -29.39
N ALA A 112 17.47 0.37 -28.59
CA ALA A 112 17.50 -1.02 -28.16
C ALA A 112 17.40 -2.03 -29.32
N ALA A 113 16.47 -1.79 -30.24
CA ALA A 113 16.30 -2.62 -31.43
C ALA A 113 17.56 -2.62 -32.32
N ASP A 114 18.17 -1.44 -32.51
CA ASP A 114 19.40 -1.25 -33.28
C ASP A 114 20.60 -1.96 -32.63
N GLN A 115 20.75 -1.90 -31.29
CA GLN A 115 21.81 -2.61 -30.58
C GLN A 115 21.75 -4.12 -30.84
N MET A 116 20.55 -4.70 -30.79
CA MET A 116 20.34 -6.12 -31.06
C MET A 116 20.31 -6.47 -32.55
N HIS A 117 20.35 -5.49 -33.45
CA HIS A 117 20.22 -5.68 -34.90
C HIS A 117 18.91 -6.39 -35.29
N VAL A 118 17.80 -6.07 -34.60
CA VAL A 118 16.46 -6.61 -34.87
C VAL A 118 15.55 -5.45 -35.31
N PRO A 119 14.78 -5.58 -36.41
CA PRO A 119 13.81 -4.57 -36.79
C PRO A 119 12.84 -4.29 -35.64
N ILE A 120 12.52 -3.01 -35.36
CA ILE A 120 11.73 -2.64 -34.18
C ILE A 120 10.35 -3.31 -34.16
N GLU A 121 9.75 -3.53 -35.33
CA GLU A 121 8.48 -4.23 -35.50
C GLU A 121 8.54 -5.74 -35.18
N ARG A 122 9.74 -6.31 -35.00
CA ARG A 122 9.98 -7.69 -34.54
C ARG A 122 10.47 -7.74 -33.09
N CYS A 123 10.41 -6.63 -32.38
CA CYS A 123 10.73 -6.53 -30.96
C CYS A 123 9.45 -6.41 -30.13
N LEU A 124 9.48 -6.97 -28.92
CA LEU A 124 8.45 -6.82 -27.90
C LEU A 124 9.03 -6.16 -26.66
N PHE A 125 8.44 -5.06 -26.20
CA PHE A 125 8.69 -4.52 -24.86
C PHE A 125 7.65 -5.04 -23.88
N VAL A 126 8.10 -5.50 -22.72
CA VAL A 126 7.26 -5.95 -21.61
C VAL A 126 7.64 -5.17 -20.36
N GLY A 127 6.69 -4.40 -19.82
CA GLY A 127 6.91 -3.58 -18.63
C GLY A 127 5.63 -3.42 -17.81
N GLU A 128 5.75 -2.92 -16.60
CA GLU A 128 4.64 -2.63 -15.69
C GLU A 128 4.10 -1.21 -15.85
N ASN A 129 4.90 -0.28 -16.39
CA ASN A 129 4.48 1.09 -16.62
C ASN A 129 3.74 1.24 -17.96
N LEU A 130 2.43 1.52 -17.89
CA LEU A 130 1.58 1.68 -19.07
C LEU A 130 2.10 2.76 -20.04
N ILE A 131 2.65 3.88 -19.54
CA ILE A 131 3.14 4.96 -20.39
C ILE A 131 4.33 4.48 -21.24
N GLU A 132 5.22 3.69 -20.64
CA GLU A 132 6.36 3.10 -21.35
C GLU A 132 5.92 2.06 -22.38
N VAL A 133 4.95 1.22 -22.05
CA VAL A 133 4.38 0.24 -23.00
C VAL A 133 3.74 0.94 -24.20
N LEU A 134 2.97 2.00 -23.96
CA LEU A 134 2.37 2.80 -25.03
C LEU A 134 3.43 3.53 -25.86
N ALA A 135 4.51 3.99 -25.24
CA ALA A 135 5.62 4.62 -25.95
C ALA A 135 6.39 3.64 -26.85
N ALA A 136 6.63 2.42 -26.38
CA ALA A 136 7.20 1.35 -27.20
C ALA A 136 6.32 1.08 -28.43
N GLN A 137 5.00 0.99 -28.23
CA GLN A 137 4.03 0.85 -29.32
C GLN A 137 4.05 2.03 -30.30
N ALA A 138 4.15 3.25 -29.78
CA ALA A 138 4.25 4.46 -30.61
C ALA A 138 5.56 4.52 -31.42
N ALA A 139 6.65 3.93 -30.91
CA ALA A 139 7.91 3.76 -31.64
C ALA A 139 7.84 2.68 -32.74
N GLY A 140 6.79 1.85 -32.76
CA GLY A 140 6.63 0.74 -33.70
C GLY A 140 7.05 -0.62 -33.15
N MET A 141 7.42 -0.70 -31.86
CA MET A 141 7.69 -1.94 -31.16
C MET A 141 6.37 -2.58 -30.69
N HIS A 142 6.30 -3.91 -30.57
CA HIS A 142 5.20 -4.50 -29.84
C HIS A 142 5.30 -4.15 -28.34
N GLY A 143 4.18 -3.95 -27.67
CA GLY A 143 4.16 -3.64 -26.24
C GLY A 143 3.16 -4.51 -25.50
N LEU A 144 3.59 -5.12 -24.41
CA LEU A 144 2.74 -5.89 -23.50
C LEU A 144 2.88 -5.33 -22.09
N LEU A 145 1.76 -4.90 -21.51
CA LEU A 145 1.71 -4.56 -20.10
C LEU A 145 1.79 -5.86 -19.28
N LYS A 146 2.84 -5.99 -18.48
CA LYS A 146 2.96 -7.03 -17.45
C LYS A 146 2.83 -6.34 -16.10
N PRO A 147 1.64 -6.38 -15.48
CA PRO A 147 1.49 -5.82 -14.15
C PRO A 147 2.36 -6.58 -13.14
N SER A 148 2.97 -5.85 -12.21
CA SER A 148 3.81 -6.44 -11.18
C SER A 148 3.60 -5.77 -9.82
N PRO A 149 3.19 -6.52 -8.78
CA PRO A 149 2.56 -7.83 -8.94
C PRO A 149 1.28 -7.71 -9.81
N PRO A 150 0.73 -8.82 -10.33
CA PRO A 150 -0.57 -8.80 -10.99
C PRO A 150 -1.60 -8.03 -10.12
N GLY A 151 -2.10 -6.87 -10.57
CA GLY A 151 -3.01 -6.00 -9.80
C GLY A 151 -2.46 -4.64 -9.33
N LYS A 152 -1.17 -4.31 -9.52
CA LYS A 152 -0.57 -3.01 -9.11
C LYS A 152 -1.02 -1.81 -9.95
N GLU A 153 -1.59 -2.01 -11.14
CA GLU A 153 -2.10 -0.96 -12.03
C GLU A 153 -3.28 -0.13 -11.47
N PHE A 154 -3.74 -0.47 -10.26
CA PHE A 154 -4.78 0.23 -9.51
C PHE A 154 -4.27 0.98 -8.26
N GLN A 155 -2.95 1.04 -8.00
CA GLN A 155 -2.38 1.64 -6.78
C GLN A 155 -1.59 2.95 -7.02
N PRO A 156 -1.67 3.96 -6.14
CA PRO A 156 -0.69 5.06 -6.04
C PRO A 156 0.64 4.62 -5.38
N ALA A 157 1.69 5.41 -5.55
CA ALA A 157 3.11 5.07 -5.36
C ALA A 157 3.58 4.65 -3.94
N VAL A 158 4.70 3.91 -3.97
CA VAL A 158 5.45 3.16 -2.94
C VAL A 158 5.75 3.90 -1.62
N ILE A 159 5.55 3.18 -0.51
CA ILE A 159 6.12 3.43 0.83
C ILE A 159 7.54 2.84 0.87
N THR A 160 8.54 3.67 1.12
CA THR A 160 9.97 3.29 1.16
C THR A 160 10.38 2.73 2.52
N ARG A 161 10.81 1.46 2.56
CA ARG A 161 11.40 0.77 3.72
C ARG A 161 12.35 1.68 4.53
N GLN A 162 12.03 1.97 5.78
CA GLN A 162 12.96 2.53 6.76
C GLN A 162 13.81 1.43 7.42
N GLY A 163 14.97 1.81 7.98
CA GLY A 163 15.94 0.85 8.52
C GLY A 163 15.49 0.20 9.82
N GLU A 164 15.79 -1.10 9.98
CA GLU A 164 15.43 -1.90 11.17
C GLU A 164 15.93 -1.27 12.48
N SER A 165 15.09 -1.28 13.50
CA SER A 165 15.41 -0.80 14.86
C SER A 165 14.99 -1.82 15.93
N VAL A 166 15.12 -1.46 17.22
CA VAL A 166 14.63 -2.32 18.32
C VAL A 166 13.09 -2.33 18.38
N GLU A 167 12.45 -1.27 17.88
CA GLU A 167 11.00 -1.02 17.94
C GLU A 167 10.34 -1.10 16.54
N ASP A 168 11.10 -1.35 15.48
CA ASP A 168 10.64 -1.33 14.08
C ASP A 168 11.33 -2.48 13.32
N SER A 169 10.57 -3.38 12.71
CA SER A 169 11.16 -4.51 11.96
C SER A 169 11.68 -4.10 10.58
N GLY A 170 11.53 -2.82 10.22
CA GLY A 170 11.87 -2.24 8.94
C GLY A 170 11.01 -2.82 7.83
N ARG A 171 9.79 -3.31 8.10
CA ARG A 171 8.91 -3.89 7.08
C ARG A 171 7.93 -2.85 6.55
N ALA A 172 7.66 -2.94 5.25
CA ALA A 172 6.88 -1.91 4.57
C ALA A 172 5.39 -1.94 5.00
N PHE A 173 4.87 -3.08 5.47
CA PHE A 173 3.53 -3.12 6.05
C PHE A 173 3.40 -2.36 7.38
N GLU A 174 4.45 -2.31 8.20
CA GLU A 174 4.42 -1.60 9.49
C GLU A 174 4.26 -0.11 9.24
N GLU A 175 5.09 0.44 8.35
CA GLU A 175 4.99 1.84 7.94
C GLU A 175 3.64 2.16 7.28
N ALA A 176 3.07 1.23 6.50
CA ALA A 176 1.75 1.42 5.90
C ALA A 176 0.64 1.56 6.95
N LEU A 177 0.58 0.64 7.91
CA LEU A 177 -0.43 0.65 8.97
C LEU A 177 -0.20 1.81 9.95
N GLU A 178 1.05 2.16 10.26
CA GLU A 178 1.40 3.34 11.06
C GLU A 178 1.00 4.65 10.37
N GLN A 179 1.14 4.75 9.06
CA GLN A 179 0.67 5.92 8.31
C GLN A 179 -0.86 6.02 8.35
N GLU A 180 -1.59 4.90 8.33
CA GLU A 180 -3.04 4.90 8.53
C GLU A 180 -3.43 5.42 9.93
N HIS A 181 -2.63 5.13 10.96
CA HIS A 181 -2.83 5.69 12.29
C HIS A 181 -2.79 7.22 12.32
N LEU A 182 -2.12 7.90 11.38
CA LEU A 182 -2.18 9.36 11.29
C LEU A 182 -3.58 9.88 10.95
N LEU A 183 -4.32 9.17 10.10
CA LEU A 183 -5.73 9.48 9.84
C LEU A 183 -6.59 9.08 11.05
N GLY A 184 -6.28 7.95 11.69
CA GLY A 184 -6.89 7.52 12.95
C GLY A 184 -6.83 8.59 14.03
N GLU A 185 -5.67 9.21 14.26
CA GLU A 185 -5.48 10.28 15.25
C GLU A 185 -6.36 11.50 14.97
N ARG A 186 -6.52 11.89 13.70
CA ARG A 186 -7.44 12.97 13.33
C ARG A 186 -8.89 12.62 13.59
N ILE A 187 -9.29 11.38 13.32
CA ILE A 187 -10.63 10.86 13.66
C ILE A 187 -10.84 10.91 15.18
N PHE A 188 -9.85 10.49 15.98
CA PHE A 188 -9.91 10.53 17.45
C PHE A 188 -9.95 11.97 18.00
N GLY A 189 -9.22 12.89 17.38
CA GLY A 189 -9.27 14.33 17.65
C GLY A 189 -10.68 14.88 17.46
N CYS A 190 -11.30 14.61 16.32
CA CYS A 190 -12.68 14.99 16.05
C CYS A 190 -13.66 14.36 17.04
N GLY A 191 -13.52 13.07 17.37
CA GLY A 191 -14.35 12.41 18.39
C GLY A 191 -14.26 13.10 19.75
N SER A 192 -13.05 13.46 20.19
CA SER A 192 -12.81 14.19 21.45
C SER A 192 -13.46 15.58 21.46
N ARG A 193 -13.43 16.28 20.31
CA ARG A 193 -14.09 17.59 20.13
C ARG A 193 -15.60 17.45 20.13
N ILE A 194 -16.16 16.46 19.43
CA ILE A 194 -17.60 16.18 19.44
C ILE A 194 -18.08 15.91 20.87
N VAL A 195 -17.37 15.10 21.65
CA VAL A 195 -17.70 14.82 23.06
C VAL A 195 -17.81 16.11 23.87
N ARG A 196 -16.86 17.03 23.73
CA ARG A 196 -16.86 18.34 24.40
C ARG A 196 -18.02 19.22 23.96
N GLY A 197 -18.29 19.27 22.65
CA GLY A 197 -19.42 20.01 22.09
C GLY A 197 -20.80 19.52 22.59
N LEU A 198 -20.87 18.31 23.15
CA LEU A 198 -22.09 17.72 23.69
C LEU A 198 -22.19 17.77 25.23
N GLU A 199 -21.18 18.25 25.96
CA GLU A 199 -21.15 18.19 27.44
C GLU A 199 -22.34 18.89 28.12
N ALA A 200 -22.77 20.02 27.56
CA ALA A 200 -23.86 20.83 28.10
C ALA A 200 -25.18 20.69 27.33
N VAL A 201 -25.28 19.73 26.40
CA VAL A 201 -26.44 19.59 25.51
C VAL A 201 -27.42 18.55 26.06
N GLU A 202 -28.65 18.98 26.34
CA GLU A 202 -29.73 18.10 26.82
C GLU A 202 -30.83 17.87 25.77
N ARG A 203 -30.93 18.72 24.75
CA ARG A 203 -31.95 18.66 23.69
C ARG A 203 -31.31 18.69 22.30
N ALA A 204 -31.96 18.09 21.30
CA ALA A 204 -31.41 18.05 19.94
C ALA A 204 -31.24 19.44 19.32
N GLU A 205 -32.19 20.34 19.54
CA GLU A 205 -32.14 21.71 19.03
C GLU A 205 -31.00 22.56 19.61
N ASP A 206 -30.42 22.13 20.73
CA ASP A 206 -29.30 22.80 21.39
C ASP A 206 -27.93 22.30 20.89
N ILE A 207 -27.89 21.26 20.04
CA ILE A 207 -26.65 20.79 19.42
C ILE A 207 -26.14 21.88 18.46
N PRO A 208 -24.90 22.41 18.63
CA PRO A 208 -24.35 23.36 17.70
C PRO A 208 -24.33 22.80 16.26
N PRO A 209 -24.74 23.56 15.22
CA PRO A 209 -24.85 23.03 13.86
C PRO A 209 -23.57 22.37 13.31
N GLY A 210 -22.40 22.92 13.66
CA GLY A 210 -21.11 22.32 13.28
C GLY A 210 -20.84 21.00 14.00
N VAL A 211 -21.19 20.89 15.29
CA VAL A 211 -21.10 19.64 16.05
C VAL A 211 -22.04 18.58 15.47
N TYR A 212 -23.28 18.96 15.12
CA TYR A 212 -24.24 18.05 14.49
C TYR A 212 -23.72 17.50 13.14
N THR A 213 -23.14 18.37 12.31
CA THR A 213 -22.51 17.98 11.05
C THR A 213 -21.36 16.99 11.29
N ALA A 214 -20.46 17.32 12.22
CA ALA A 214 -19.33 16.47 12.56
C ALA A 214 -19.76 15.10 13.12
N MET A 215 -20.82 15.03 13.93
CA MET A 215 -21.38 13.75 14.41
C MET A 215 -21.82 12.84 13.27
N GLY A 216 -22.55 13.37 12.29
CA GLY A 216 -23.02 12.58 11.15
C GLY A 216 -21.88 12.05 10.29
N MET A 217 -20.89 12.91 10.01
CA MET A 217 -19.67 12.53 9.27
C MET A 217 -18.83 11.52 10.06
N PHE A 218 -18.71 11.67 11.37
CA PHE A 218 -17.99 10.73 12.24
C PHE A 218 -18.62 9.34 12.20
N VAL A 219 -19.95 9.25 12.33
CA VAL A 219 -20.69 7.98 12.18
C VAL A 219 -20.45 7.35 10.81
N TYR A 220 -20.43 8.17 9.76
CA TYR A 220 -20.15 7.71 8.41
C TYR A 220 -18.74 7.10 8.28
N VAL A 221 -17.71 7.79 8.78
CA VAL A 221 -16.32 7.30 8.75
C VAL A 221 -16.18 6.01 9.55
N LEU A 222 -16.73 5.93 10.77
CA LEU A 222 -16.67 4.70 11.57
C LEU A 222 -17.35 3.51 10.86
N THR A 223 -18.46 3.76 10.17
CA THR A 223 -19.26 2.69 9.53
C THR A 223 -18.67 2.22 8.21
N ASN A 224 -18.06 3.12 7.44
CA ASN A 224 -17.69 2.84 6.04
C ASN A 224 -16.17 2.77 5.81
N PHE A 225 -15.37 3.11 6.81
CA PHE A 225 -13.91 3.13 6.69
C PHE A 225 -13.23 2.34 7.81
N ALA A 226 -13.45 2.71 9.07
CA ALA A 226 -12.61 2.24 10.18
C ALA A 226 -12.50 0.70 10.30
N ASP A 227 -13.61 -0.03 10.19
CA ASP A 227 -13.59 -1.51 10.27
C ASP A 227 -12.89 -2.15 9.06
N GLN A 228 -13.23 -1.67 7.86
CA GLN A 228 -12.83 -2.31 6.61
C GLN A 228 -11.39 -2.01 6.24
N ALA A 229 -10.94 -0.78 6.49
CA ALA A 229 -9.61 -0.31 6.12
C ALA A 229 -8.55 -0.82 7.09
N HIS A 230 -8.85 -0.84 8.39
CA HIS A 230 -7.82 -1.00 9.41
C HIS A 230 -7.97 -2.31 10.18
N LEU A 231 -9.06 -2.48 10.95
CA LEU A 231 -9.25 -3.66 11.79
C LEU A 231 -9.19 -4.97 10.99
N GLN A 232 -9.94 -5.04 9.88
CA GLN A 232 -9.97 -6.26 9.06
C GLN A 232 -8.63 -6.56 8.41
N ALA A 233 -7.84 -5.53 8.08
CA ALA A 233 -6.51 -5.71 7.50
C ALA A 233 -5.57 -6.36 8.52
N GLU A 234 -5.52 -5.84 9.75
CA GLU A 234 -4.71 -6.38 10.83
C GLU A 234 -5.12 -7.81 11.21
N GLU A 235 -6.42 -8.05 11.33
CA GLU A 235 -6.99 -9.38 11.62
C GLU A 235 -6.65 -10.40 10.54
N ALA A 236 -6.52 -9.97 9.27
CA ALA A 236 -6.15 -10.83 8.16
C ALA A 236 -4.65 -11.19 8.15
N ILE A 237 -3.79 -10.36 8.74
CA ILE A 237 -2.34 -10.56 8.76
C ILE A 237 -1.93 -11.53 9.88
N VAL A 238 -2.56 -11.44 11.05
CA VAL A 238 -2.19 -12.24 12.22
C VAL A 238 -2.13 -13.75 11.95
N PRO A 239 -3.09 -14.40 11.26
CA PRO A 239 -3.02 -15.82 10.96
C PRO A 239 -1.77 -16.24 10.18
N LEU A 240 -1.26 -15.36 9.30
CA LEU A 240 -0.02 -15.62 8.56
C LEU A 240 1.19 -15.62 9.50
N ALA A 241 1.29 -14.65 10.40
CA ALA A 241 2.35 -14.61 11.41
C ALA A 241 2.29 -15.82 12.37
N VAL A 242 1.09 -16.27 12.75
CA VAL A 242 0.89 -17.49 13.54
C VAL A 242 1.39 -18.72 12.78
N ALA A 243 1.10 -18.83 11.47
CA ALA A 243 1.63 -19.89 10.63
C ALA A 243 3.17 -19.85 10.52
N ARG A 244 3.79 -18.67 10.72
CA ARG A 244 5.24 -18.46 10.81
C ARG A 244 5.81 -18.61 12.22
N GLY A 245 5.02 -19.04 13.19
CA GLY A 245 5.49 -19.37 14.55
C GLY A 245 5.24 -18.29 15.61
N MET A 246 4.43 -17.27 15.31
CA MET A 246 3.88 -16.38 16.35
C MET A 246 2.97 -17.20 17.29
N PRO A 247 3.05 -17.04 18.62
CA PRO A 247 2.10 -17.67 19.54
C PRO A 247 0.66 -17.21 19.23
N PRO A 248 -0.33 -18.12 19.11
CA PRO A 248 -1.71 -17.75 18.76
C PRO A 248 -2.36 -16.75 19.72
N ASP A 249 -1.99 -16.79 21.01
CA ASP A 249 -2.54 -15.88 22.02
C ASP A 249 -1.85 -14.50 22.04
N ALA A 250 -0.75 -14.30 21.30
CA ALA A 250 0.04 -13.06 21.35
C ALA A 250 -0.75 -11.83 20.87
N ALA A 251 -1.66 -12.02 19.91
CA ALA A 251 -2.51 -10.97 19.34
C ALA A 251 -3.96 -11.02 19.86
N ARG A 252 -4.30 -11.92 20.80
CA ARG A 252 -5.68 -12.10 21.26
C ARG A 252 -6.31 -10.81 21.81
N TRP A 253 -5.50 -10.02 22.51
CA TRP A 253 -5.93 -8.74 23.06
C TRP A 253 -6.36 -7.74 21.97
N MET A 254 -5.75 -7.80 20.78
CA MET A 254 -6.10 -6.92 19.66
C MET A 254 -7.50 -7.27 19.18
N PHE A 255 -7.79 -8.56 18.94
CA PHE A 255 -9.14 -9.02 18.55
C PHE A 255 -10.21 -8.65 19.59
N ASP A 256 -9.93 -8.88 20.88
CA ASP A 256 -10.87 -8.52 21.95
C ASP A 256 -11.15 -7.00 21.97
N GLN A 257 -10.14 -6.17 21.68
CA GLN A 257 -10.28 -4.71 21.59
C GLN A 257 -10.98 -4.26 20.30
N HIS A 258 -10.76 -4.94 19.17
CA HIS A 258 -11.48 -4.71 17.91
C HIS A 258 -12.98 -4.97 18.07
N ASP A 259 -13.33 -6.11 18.69
CA ASP A 259 -14.72 -6.44 18.97
C ASP A 259 -15.37 -5.42 19.92
N GLN A 260 -14.62 -4.95 20.92
CA GLN A 260 -15.08 -3.88 21.80
C GLN A 260 -15.26 -2.54 21.05
N ALA A 261 -14.41 -2.24 20.06
CA ALA A 261 -14.55 -1.09 19.16
C ALA A 261 -15.86 -1.15 18.39
N ARG A 262 -16.11 -2.28 17.72
CA ARG A 262 -17.31 -2.54 16.93
C ARG A 262 -18.56 -2.38 17.78
N ALA A 263 -18.53 -2.83 19.03
CA ALA A 263 -19.62 -2.63 19.98
C ALA A 263 -19.86 -1.13 20.29
N TYR A 264 -18.81 -0.34 20.49
CA TYR A 264 -18.96 1.11 20.65
C TYR A 264 -19.49 1.78 19.39
N TRP A 265 -18.99 1.42 18.21
CA TRP A 265 -19.44 2.00 16.94
C TRP A 265 -20.90 1.70 16.67
N GLU A 266 -21.37 0.48 16.97
CA GLU A 266 -22.78 0.16 16.89
C GLU A 266 -23.62 1.03 17.82
N ALA A 267 -23.18 1.19 19.07
CA ALA A 267 -23.87 2.02 20.05
C ALA A 267 -23.93 3.50 19.61
N ILE A 268 -22.82 4.05 19.11
CA ILE A 268 -22.75 5.41 18.53
C ILE A 268 -23.74 5.55 17.38
N ARG A 269 -23.78 4.57 16.46
CA ARG A 269 -24.70 4.56 15.31
C ARG A 269 -26.17 4.49 15.74
N VAL A 270 -26.49 3.65 16.71
CA VAL A 270 -27.85 3.55 17.29
C VAL A 270 -28.24 4.88 17.95
N ALA A 271 -27.36 5.46 18.76
CA ALA A 271 -27.57 6.74 19.41
C ALA A 271 -27.78 7.87 18.40
N TRP A 272 -27.00 7.91 17.32
CA TRP A 272 -27.17 8.87 16.23
C TRP A 272 -28.56 8.80 15.60
N ARG A 273 -29.04 7.60 15.25
CA ARG A 273 -30.41 7.44 14.71
C ARG A 273 -31.48 7.92 15.69
N ARG A 274 -31.30 7.67 16.99
CA ARG A 274 -32.23 8.15 18.04
C ARG A 274 -32.23 9.67 18.16
N ILE A 275 -31.07 10.32 18.05
CA ILE A 275 -30.96 11.78 17.98
C ILE A 275 -31.69 12.32 16.75
N GLN A 276 -31.49 11.70 15.57
CA GLN A 276 -32.16 12.10 14.32
C GLN A 276 -33.68 11.93 14.38
N ASN A 277 -34.18 10.89 15.08
CA ASN A 277 -35.61 10.68 15.26
C ASN A 277 -36.27 11.79 16.11
N GLY A 278 -35.51 12.43 17.01
CA GLY A 278 -35.97 13.58 17.78
C GLY A 278 -37.11 13.32 18.76
N ASP A 279 -37.27 12.09 19.28
CA ASP A 279 -38.26 11.84 20.36
C ASP A 279 -37.83 12.63 21.60
N PRO A 280 -38.61 13.62 22.06
CA PRO A 280 -38.23 14.48 23.18
C PRO A 280 -38.08 13.73 24.50
N ARG A 281 -38.62 12.50 24.61
CA ARG A 281 -38.47 11.65 25.81
C ARG A 281 -37.18 10.83 25.79
N ASP A 282 -36.54 10.73 24.64
CA ASP A 282 -35.39 9.83 24.40
C ASP A 282 -34.10 10.59 24.07
N VAL A 283 -34.22 11.78 23.47
CA VAL A 283 -33.11 12.54 22.90
C VAL A 283 -31.97 12.82 23.89
N ALA A 284 -32.28 13.15 25.15
CA ALA A 284 -31.26 13.38 26.17
C ALA A 284 -30.44 12.11 26.48
N PHE A 285 -31.11 10.96 26.52
CA PHE A 285 -30.44 9.66 26.69
C PHE A 285 -29.61 9.31 25.46
N ALA A 286 -30.13 9.55 24.25
CA ALA A 286 -29.42 9.31 23.02
C ALA A 286 -28.14 10.17 22.89
N ILE A 287 -28.19 11.45 23.26
CA ILE A 287 -27.00 12.33 23.30
C ILE A 287 -25.99 11.81 24.33
N SER A 288 -26.45 11.43 25.52
CA SER A 288 -25.58 10.84 26.55
C SER A 288 -24.90 9.55 26.08
N ASP A 289 -25.65 8.66 25.43
CA ASP A 289 -25.12 7.40 24.89
C ASP A 289 -24.09 7.66 23.79
N PHE A 290 -24.39 8.56 22.83
CA PHE A 290 -23.46 8.95 21.78
C PHE A 290 -22.14 9.47 22.37
N ARG A 291 -22.23 10.37 23.35
CA ARG A 291 -21.06 10.99 24.00
C ARG A 291 -20.21 9.94 24.72
N ARG A 292 -20.82 9.11 25.58
CA ARG A 292 -20.10 8.12 26.39
C ARG A 292 -19.45 7.03 25.54
N CYS A 293 -20.15 6.54 24.52
CA CYS A 293 -19.59 5.55 23.61
C CYS A 293 -18.45 6.12 22.77
N THR A 294 -18.57 7.37 22.29
CA THR A 294 -17.48 8.05 21.57
C THR A 294 -16.26 8.25 22.47
N GLU A 295 -16.45 8.73 23.71
CA GLU A 295 -15.37 8.91 24.68
C GLU A 295 -14.66 7.58 25.00
N SER A 296 -15.43 6.53 25.23
CA SER A 296 -14.89 5.19 25.55
C SER A 296 -14.13 4.59 24.37
N PHE A 297 -14.66 4.74 23.16
CA PHE A 297 -13.98 4.33 21.93
C PHE A 297 -12.65 5.06 21.75
N VAL A 298 -12.67 6.41 21.77
CA VAL A 298 -11.45 7.22 21.58
C VAL A 298 -10.39 6.88 22.63
N ARG A 299 -10.80 6.70 23.89
CA ARG A 299 -9.88 6.33 24.97
C ARG A 299 -9.26 4.94 24.74
N LEU A 300 -10.06 3.96 24.33
CA LEU A 300 -9.58 2.62 24.04
C LEU A 300 -8.60 2.66 22.87
N PHE A 301 -8.97 3.34 21.78
CA PHE A 301 -8.24 3.26 20.52
C PHE A 301 -6.93 4.03 20.49
N ARG A 302 -6.80 5.12 21.26
CA ARG A 302 -5.50 5.75 21.47
C ARG A 302 -4.49 4.83 22.16
N ALA A 303 -4.94 4.06 23.15
CA ALA A 303 -4.07 3.11 23.84
C ALA A 303 -3.78 1.88 22.98
N HIS A 304 -4.75 1.48 22.16
CA HIS A 304 -4.66 0.38 21.21
C HIS A 304 -3.62 0.65 20.12
N ALA A 305 -3.73 1.78 19.39
CA ALA A 305 -2.81 2.14 18.31
C ALA A 305 -1.34 2.21 18.77
N VAL A 306 -1.09 2.77 19.96
CA VAL A 306 0.26 2.78 20.56
C VAL A 306 0.77 1.35 20.77
N ARG A 307 -0.08 0.48 21.31
CA ARG A 307 0.30 -0.91 21.56
C ARG A 307 0.50 -1.72 20.27
N GLU A 308 -0.23 -1.39 19.22
CA GLU A 308 -0.05 -2.02 17.92
C GLU A 308 1.30 -1.65 17.32
N ASN A 309 1.61 -0.35 17.27
CA ASN A 309 2.90 0.15 16.80
C ASN A 309 4.07 -0.41 17.63
N ASP A 310 3.95 -0.39 18.96
CA ASP A 310 5.10 -0.69 19.84
C ASP A 310 5.27 -2.20 20.11
N GLU A 311 4.19 -2.99 20.04
CA GLU A 311 4.21 -4.42 20.40
C GLU A 311 3.79 -5.34 19.25
N LEU A 312 2.64 -5.09 18.61
CA LEU A 312 2.04 -6.03 17.65
C LEU A 312 2.83 -6.05 16.34
N TYR A 313 2.98 -4.90 15.68
CA TYR A 313 3.62 -4.80 14.38
C TYR A 313 5.05 -5.33 14.42
N PRO A 314 5.91 -4.95 15.39
CA PRO A 314 7.26 -5.48 15.47
C PRO A 314 7.28 -7.00 15.72
N GLU A 315 6.33 -7.55 16.47
CA GLU A 315 6.22 -9.00 16.64
C GLU A 315 5.76 -9.70 15.36
N LEU A 316 4.81 -9.15 14.61
CA LEU A 316 4.44 -9.64 13.29
C LEU A 316 5.67 -9.63 12.38
N GLY A 317 6.36 -8.50 12.29
CA GLY A 317 7.50 -8.33 11.39
C GLY A 317 8.68 -9.23 11.70
N ARG A 318 8.94 -9.55 12.98
CA ARG A 318 9.94 -10.56 13.38
C ARG A 318 9.64 -11.98 12.89
N ARG A 319 8.38 -12.30 12.55
CA ARG A 319 7.96 -13.64 12.13
C ARG A 319 7.81 -13.77 10.63
N LEU A 320 7.42 -12.68 9.97
CA LEU A 320 7.21 -12.65 8.54
C LEU A 320 8.56 -12.65 7.81
N THR A 321 8.56 -13.21 6.59
CA THR A 321 9.67 -13.09 5.62
C THR A 321 9.40 -11.93 4.66
N ASP A 322 10.38 -11.57 3.83
CA ASP A 322 10.20 -10.49 2.84
C ASP A 322 9.12 -10.84 1.79
N ALA A 323 8.97 -12.13 1.45
CA ALA A 323 7.88 -12.59 0.60
C ALA A 323 6.52 -12.49 1.31
N ASP A 324 6.49 -12.69 2.64
CA ASP A 324 5.27 -12.49 3.42
C ASP A 324 4.94 -10.99 3.54
N ASP A 325 5.93 -10.11 3.67
CA ASP A 325 5.73 -8.64 3.71
C ASP A 325 5.03 -8.12 2.45
N ALA A 326 5.50 -8.54 1.27
CA ALA A 326 4.82 -8.23 0.00
C ALA A 326 3.39 -8.82 -0.06
N THR A 327 3.19 -10.00 0.51
CA THR A 327 1.86 -10.64 0.58
C THR A 327 0.93 -9.87 1.52
N VAL A 328 1.43 -9.45 2.67
CA VAL A 328 0.70 -8.68 3.67
C VAL A 328 0.29 -7.32 3.12
N LEU A 329 1.21 -6.59 2.47
CA LEU A 329 0.86 -5.34 1.79
C LEU A 329 -0.24 -5.54 0.76
N SER A 330 -0.18 -6.64 -0.01
CA SER A 330 -1.26 -6.98 -0.93
C SER A 330 -2.59 -7.24 -0.18
N ILE A 331 -2.57 -7.94 0.94
CA ILE A 331 -3.76 -8.16 1.77
C ILE A 331 -4.32 -6.82 2.27
N VAL A 332 -3.49 -5.94 2.85
CA VAL A 332 -3.89 -4.61 3.34
C VAL A 332 -4.52 -3.80 2.21
N HIS A 333 -3.87 -3.71 1.05
CA HIS A 333 -4.39 -2.96 -0.09
C HIS A 333 -5.73 -3.47 -0.64
N HIS A 334 -6.02 -4.76 -0.46
CA HIS A 334 -7.28 -5.36 -0.91
C HIS A 334 -8.30 -5.51 0.24
N THR A 335 -7.92 -5.14 1.46
CA THR A 335 -8.79 -5.14 2.64
C THR A 335 -9.13 -3.70 2.98
N GLY A 336 -10.26 -3.23 2.45
CA GLY A 336 -10.71 -1.85 2.63
C GLY A 336 -10.98 -1.10 1.33
N PRO A 337 -11.29 0.21 1.42
CA PRO A 337 -11.50 1.04 0.25
C PRO A 337 -10.17 1.32 -0.48
N PRO A 338 -10.15 1.26 -1.83
CA PRO A 338 -8.93 1.43 -2.63
C PRO A 338 -8.35 2.85 -2.61
N ASP A 339 -9.13 3.83 -2.15
CA ASP A 339 -8.73 5.23 -2.03
C ASP A 339 -9.21 5.80 -0.69
N ILE A 340 -8.26 6.22 0.14
CA ILE A 340 -8.52 6.84 1.44
C ILE A 340 -8.82 8.34 1.34
N GLY A 341 -8.52 8.97 0.20
CA GLY A 341 -8.67 10.41 -0.05
C GLY A 341 -10.06 10.96 0.28
N PRO A 342 -11.16 10.30 -0.13
CA PRO A 342 -12.51 10.72 0.23
C PRO A 342 -12.74 10.76 1.75
N TYR A 343 -12.19 9.80 2.50
CA TYR A 343 -12.33 9.75 3.95
C TYR A 343 -11.48 10.80 4.65
N ALA A 344 -10.25 11.03 4.18
CA ALA A 344 -9.41 12.12 4.64
C ALA A 344 -10.07 13.50 4.41
N ALA A 345 -10.77 13.68 3.30
CA ALA A 345 -11.56 14.88 3.01
C ALA A 345 -12.77 15.02 3.94
N ILE A 346 -13.47 13.93 4.27
CA ILE A 346 -14.58 13.94 5.25
C ILE A 346 -14.06 14.32 6.63
N VAL A 347 -12.90 13.79 7.05
CA VAL A 347 -12.27 14.17 8.32
C VAL A 347 -11.88 15.65 8.32
N GLY A 348 -11.33 16.17 7.21
CA GLY A 348 -11.10 17.61 7.06
C GLY A 348 -12.36 18.46 7.19
N ALA A 349 -13.48 18.01 6.60
CA ALA A 349 -14.76 18.69 6.73
C ALA A 349 -15.33 18.62 8.17
N MET A 350 -15.07 17.54 8.91
CA MET A 350 -15.40 17.45 10.34
C MET A 350 -14.62 18.47 11.16
N GLU A 351 -13.31 18.59 10.92
CA GLU A 351 -12.44 19.56 11.59
C GLU A 351 -12.95 20.99 11.36
N GLU A 352 -13.23 21.36 10.11
CA GLU A 352 -13.76 22.67 9.73
C GLU A 352 -15.13 22.96 10.38
N ALA A 353 -16.02 21.97 10.41
CA ALA A 353 -17.34 22.09 11.04
C ALA A 353 -17.21 22.35 12.55
N LEU A 354 -16.28 21.67 13.21
CA LEU A 354 -16.00 21.85 14.64
C LEU A 354 -15.31 23.20 14.93
N ASP A 355 -14.43 23.65 14.04
CA ASP A 355 -13.78 24.98 14.14
C ASP A 355 -14.84 26.08 14.04
N THR A 356 -15.75 25.97 13.08
CA THR A 356 -16.86 26.92 12.89
C THR A 356 -17.81 26.94 14.09
N ALA A 357 -17.95 25.82 14.80
CA ALA A 357 -18.72 25.74 16.05
C ALA A 357 -17.97 26.26 17.29
N GLY A 358 -16.71 26.71 17.16
CA GLY A 358 -15.90 27.21 18.26
C GLY A 358 -15.43 26.12 19.23
N ILE A 359 -15.37 24.87 18.78
CA ILE A 359 -14.93 23.73 19.61
C ILE A 359 -13.44 23.50 19.40
N GLU A 360 -12.60 24.13 20.20
CA GLU A 360 -11.13 24.04 20.09
C GLU A 360 -10.58 22.64 20.42
N ASP A 361 -9.36 22.33 19.99
CA ASP A 361 -8.62 21.17 20.50
C ASP A 361 -8.32 21.32 22.00
N ALA A 362 -8.20 20.19 22.70
CA ALA A 362 -7.66 20.26 24.05
C ALA A 362 -6.21 20.70 23.89
N ALA A 363 -5.83 21.86 24.47
CA ALA A 363 -4.45 22.30 24.48
C ALA A 363 -3.57 21.10 24.86
N ALA A 364 -2.62 20.74 23.99
CA ALA A 364 -1.74 19.58 24.18
C ALA A 364 -1.14 19.65 25.59
N GLY A 365 -1.75 18.89 26.51
CA GLY A 365 -1.34 18.83 27.90
C GLY A 365 0.11 18.36 27.92
N GLY A 366 0.97 19.15 28.54
CA GLY A 366 2.41 18.93 28.56
C GLY A 366 2.76 17.48 28.89
N LYS A 367 3.77 16.98 28.17
CA LYS A 367 4.52 15.78 28.54
C LYS A 367 4.83 15.85 30.05
N ALA A 368 4.30 14.90 30.81
CA ALA A 368 4.74 14.59 32.16
C ALA A 368 5.66 13.38 32.11
#